data_AF-A0A7L5SVN3-F1
#
_entry.id   AF-A0A7L5SVN3-F1
#
_cell.length_a   1.000
_cell.length_b   1.000
_cell.length_c   1.000
_cell.angle_alpha   90.00
_cell.angle_beta   90.00
_cell.angle_gamma   90.00
#
_symmetry.space_group_name_H-M   'P 1'
#
loop_
_entity.id
_entity.type
_entity.pdbx_description
1 polymer ?
#
loop_
_entity_poly.entity_id
_entity_poly.type
_entity_poly.pdbx_seq_one_letter_code
_entity_poly.pdbx_strand_id
1 'polypeptide(L)'
;MMPTADDQQHTAVGAYALGVLDAADAARFEEHLIGCERCAAELDGLMGIPPLLADYATNADGTAVPDPVTLTARPGPEMLDRLLDEVTVSRRGKNRRRLFLVAAAGLMIVGGPLAGAAVTSGSDDGGGGANPPIAAANPAQVAYDQGKKYSSVDPETKVDASVSLAQKGWGTAIALKLGNLKGPKSCDLIAIGKDGHEETVTTWAVPSAGYGIKDGDGSRWNKEPLYAQGGAAMNESDIARFEVRTLDGQRLAEVNI
;
A
#
# COMPACT_ATOMS: atom_id res chain seq x y z
N MET A 1 10.24 15.70 3.55
CA MET A 1 9.80 15.56 4.95
C MET A 1 10.26 14.18 5.38
N MET A 2 11.26 14.07 6.26
CA MET A 2 11.59 12.77 6.84
C MET A 2 10.47 12.45 7.84
N PRO A 3 9.83 11.27 7.76
CA PRO A 3 8.87 10.86 8.79
C PRO A 3 9.57 10.91 10.14
N THR A 4 8.85 11.37 11.17
CA THR A 4 9.35 11.35 12.54
C THR A 4 9.60 9.90 12.95
N ALA A 5 10.46 9.67 13.96
CA ALA A 5 10.70 8.33 14.47
C ALA A 5 9.39 7.61 14.90
N ASP A 6 8.37 8.38 15.27
CA ASP A 6 7.02 7.92 15.61
C ASP A 6 6.24 7.38 14.39
N ASP A 7 6.29 8.07 13.25
CA ASP A 7 5.68 7.60 11.99
C ASP A 7 6.38 6.35 11.44
N GLN A 8 7.69 6.22 11.65
CA GLN A 8 8.45 5.03 11.24
C GLN A 8 8.04 3.78 12.04
N GLN A 9 7.68 3.92 13.31
CA GLN A 9 7.26 2.80 14.16
C GLN A 9 5.91 2.22 13.72
N HIS A 10 4.95 3.06 13.33
CA HIS A 10 3.64 2.60 12.84
C HIS A 10 3.71 1.93 11.46
N THR A 11 4.68 2.29 10.63
CA THR A 11 4.86 1.69 9.30
C THR A 11 5.47 0.28 9.37
N ALA A 12 6.09 -0.09 10.50
CA ALA A 12 6.78 -1.37 10.68
C ALA A 12 5.86 -2.59 10.88
N VAL A 13 4.55 -2.38 11.14
CA VAL A 13 3.59 -3.45 11.46
C VAL A 13 3.47 -4.51 10.35
N GLY A 14 3.49 -4.09 9.09
CA GLY A 14 3.46 -5.01 7.94
C GLY A 14 4.75 -5.82 7.79
N ALA A 15 5.89 -5.18 8.01
CA ALA A 15 7.20 -5.84 7.98
C ALA A 15 7.35 -6.86 9.13
N TYR A 16 6.83 -6.50 10.31
CA TYR A 16 6.76 -7.39 11.46
C TYR A 16 5.83 -8.59 11.20
N ALA A 17 4.62 -8.36 10.65
CA ALA A 17 3.64 -9.41 10.35
C ALA A 17 4.14 -10.41 9.30
N LEU A 18 4.96 -9.96 8.34
CA LEU A 18 5.59 -10.80 7.31
C LEU A 18 6.92 -11.44 7.76
N GLY A 19 7.39 -11.14 8.98
CA GLY A 19 8.64 -11.69 9.51
C GLY A 19 9.90 -11.20 8.78
N VAL A 20 9.86 -10.03 8.13
CA VAL A 20 10.99 -9.49 7.33
C VAL A 20 11.85 -8.48 8.10
N LEU A 21 11.49 -8.15 9.34
CA LEU A 21 12.33 -7.34 10.22
C LEU A 21 13.53 -8.13 10.75
N ASP A 22 14.66 -7.46 10.94
CA ASP A 22 15.76 -8.04 11.70
C ASP A 22 15.43 -8.12 13.20
N ALA A 23 16.25 -8.87 13.95
CA ALA A 23 15.99 -9.13 15.37
C ALA A 23 16.01 -7.86 16.24
N ALA A 24 16.81 -6.85 15.88
CA ALA A 24 16.90 -5.62 16.65
C ALA A 24 15.67 -4.73 16.41
N ASP A 25 15.19 -4.66 15.18
CA ASP A 25 14.01 -3.88 14.82
C ASP A 25 12.70 -4.56 15.24
N ALA A 26 12.65 -5.90 15.22
CA ALA A 26 11.52 -6.64 15.79
C ALA A 26 11.38 -6.38 17.30
N ALA A 27 12.47 -6.43 18.06
CA ALA A 27 12.44 -6.17 19.50
C ALA A 27 11.99 -4.73 19.84
N ARG A 28 12.43 -3.74 19.04
CA ARG A 28 11.97 -2.34 19.19
C ARG A 28 10.49 -2.19 18.88
N PHE A 29 9.99 -2.89 17.86
CA PHE A 29 8.57 -2.85 17.51
C PHE A 29 7.70 -3.54 18.56
N GLU A 30 8.16 -4.65 19.15
CA GLU A 30 7.49 -5.34 20.26
C GLU A 30 7.36 -4.46 21.51
N GLU A 31 8.39 -3.65 21.83
CA GLU A 31 8.32 -2.68 22.92
C GLU A 31 7.25 -1.61 22.67
N HIS A 32 7.14 -1.12 21.41
CA HIS A 32 6.09 -0.20 21.01
C HIS A 32 4.68 -0.84 21.07
N LEU A 33 4.55 -2.11 20.69
CA LEU A 33 3.28 -2.85 20.69
C LEU A 33 2.64 -2.93 22.08
N ILE A 34 3.43 -2.96 23.15
CA ILE A 34 2.92 -2.99 24.53
C ILE A 34 2.11 -1.72 24.85
N GLY A 35 2.43 -0.58 24.22
CA GLY A 35 1.82 0.72 24.50
C GLY A 35 0.88 1.26 23.42
N CYS A 36 0.73 0.56 22.28
CA CYS A 36 0.00 1.09 21.13
C CYS A 36 -1.14 0.17 20.66
N GLU A 37 -2.38 0.50 21.05
CA GLU A 37 -3.58 -0.24 20.63
C GLU A 37 -3.80 -0.20 19.11
N ARG A 38 -3.39 0.88 18.44
CA ARG A 38 -3.49 1.01 16.98
C ARG A 38 -2.65 -0.05 16.27
N CYS A 39 -1.38 -0.21 16.64
CA CYS A 39 -0.51 -1.23 16.05
C CYS A 39 -0.97 -2.64 16.41
N ALA A 40 -1.52 -2.85 17.61
CA ALA A 40 -2.11 -4.14 17.97
C ALA A 40 -3.31 -4.52 17.09
N ALA A 41 -4.22 -3.56 16.85
CA ALA A 41 -5.38 -3.78 15.97
C ALA A 41 -4.98 -3.97 14.50
N GLU A 42 -3.98 -3.23 14.03
CA GLU A 42 -3.46 -3.35 12.67
C GLU A 42 -2.73 -4.69 12.47
N LEU A 43 -1.95 -5.14 13.46
CA LEU A 43 -1.32 -6.46 13.44
C LEU A 43 -2.35 -7.58 13.39
N ASP A 44 -3.40 -7.53 14.21
CA ASP A 44 -4.49 -8.52 14.21
C ASP A 44 -5.18 -8.62 12.84
N GLY A 45 -5.43 -7.48 12.18
CA GLY A 45 -5.97 -7.45 10.82
C GLY A 45 -5.05 -8.06 9.77
N LEU A 46 -3.73 -8.03 9.99
CA LEU A 46 -2.75 -8.60 9.08
C LEU A 46 -2.48 -10.09 9.31
N MET A 47 -2.73 -10.64 10.50
CA MET A 47 -2.46 -12.06 10.83
C MET A 47 -3.21 -13.07 9.93
N GLY A 48 -4.28 -12.64 9.25
CA GLY A 48 -5.00 -13.46 8.28
C GLY A 48 -4.37 -13.54 6.88
N ILE A 49 -3.41 -12.67 6.56
CA ILE A 49 -2.81 -12.55 5.22
C ILE A 49 -1.63 -13.52 4.99
N PRO A 50 -0.66 -13.68 5.92
CA PRO A 50 0.44 -14.63 5.74
C PRO A 50 0.05 -16.06 5.33
N PRO A 51 -0.98 -16.71 5.92
CA PRO A 51 -1.38 -18.05 5.47
C PRO A 51 -1.93 -18.05 4.04
N LEU A 52 -2.63 -16.99 3.61
CA LEU A 52 -3.09 -16.87 2.23
C LEU A 52 -1.94 -16.66 1.26
N LEU A 53 -0.89 -15.94 1.67
CA LEU A 53 0.32 -15.77 0.85
C LEU A 53 1.14 -17.07 0.76
N ALA A 54 1.13 -17.89 1.81
CA ALA A 54 1.78 -19.20 1.81
C ALA A 54 1.20 -20.15 0.76
N ASP A 55 -0.10 -20.07 0.47
CA ASP A 55 -0.75 -20.87 -0.59
C ASP A 55 -0.21 -20.56 -2.00
N TYR A 56 0.36 -19.36 -2.20
CA TYR A 56 0.95 -18.92 -3.46
C TYR A 56 2.49 -18.91 -3.46
N ALA A 57 3.12 -19.30 -2.35
CA ALA A 57 4.57 -19.37 -2.21
C ALA A 57 5.14 -20.59 -2.97
N THR A 58 5.13 -20.52 -4.29
CA THR A 58 5.82 -21.47 -5.19
C THR A 58 6.94 -20.73 -5.92
N ASN A 59 8.14 -21.32 -5.95
CA ASN A 59 9.25 -20.76 -6.72
C ASN A 59 8.99 -20.91 -8.22
N ALA A 60 9.69 -20.13 -9.05
CA ALA A 60 9.64 -20.18 -10.51
C ALA A 60 9.92 -21.57 -11.11
N ASP A 61 10.60 -22.45 -10.37
CA ASP A 61 10.93 -23.84 -10.76
C ASP A 61 9.96 -24.90 -10.19
N GLY A 62 8.82 -24.50 -9.61
CA GLY A 62 7.79 -25.42 -9.12
C GLY A 62 8.13 -26.17 -7.82
N THR A 63 9.26 -25.86 -7.19
CA THR A 63 9.59 -26.33 -5.84
C THR A 63 8.90 -25.46 -4.78
N ALA A 64 8.29 -26.09 -3.78
CA ALA A 64 7.77 -25.39 -2.60
C ALA A 64 8.85 -24.48 -2.00
N VAL A 65 8.50 -23.24 -1.68
CA VAL A 65 9.34 -22.37 -0.86
C VAL A 65 9.60 -23.10 0.47
N PRO A 66 10.85 -23.15 0.98
CA PRO A 66 11.12 -23.79 2.27
C PRO A 66 10.16 -23.24 3.34
N ASP A 67 9.62 -24.19 4.10
CA ASP A 67 8.52 -24.08 5.06
C ASP A 67 8.25 -22.68 5.65
N PRO A 68 7.06 -22.07 5.43
CA PRO A 68 6.64 -20.81 6.06
C PRO A 68 6.52 -20.88 7.59
N VAL A 69 6.75 -22.04 8.22
CA VAL A 69 6.99 -22.14 9.67
C VAL A 69 8.21 -21.33 10.12
N THR A 70 9.08 -20.88 9.21
CA THR A 70 10.12 -19.86 9.50
C THR A 70 9.64 -18.40 9.36
N LEU A 71 8.45 -18.15 8.82
CA LEU A 71 7.90 -16.80 8.59
C LEU A 71 6.85 -16.38 9.64
N THR A 72 6.32 -17.31 10.43
CA THR A 72 5.68 -16.93 11.69
C THR A 72 6.78 -16.51 12.65
N ALA A 73 6.69 -15.30 13.20
CA ALA A 73 7.57 -14.81 14.26
C ALA A 73 7.64 -15.85 15.38
N ARG A 74 8.67 -16.71 15.32
CA ARG A 74 8.98 -17.63 16.40
C ARG A 74 9.58 -16.74 17.48
N PRO A 75 8.95 -16.63 18.66
CA PRO A 75 9.55 -15.90 19.75
C PRO A 75 10.96 -16.46 19.96
N GLY A 76 11.96 -15.58 20.08
CA GLY A 76 13.34 -16.01 20.30
C GLY A 76 13.42 -17.02 21.46
N PRO A 77 14.43 -17.92 21.48
CA PRO A 77 14.52 -18.97 22.49
C PRO A 77 14.40 -18.45 23.93
N GLU A 78 14.85 -17.21 24.20
CA GLU A 78 14.69 -16.57 25.50
C GLU A 78 13.24 -16.20 25.87
N MET A 79 12.40 -15.82 24.90
CA MET A 79 10.96 -15.60 25.11
C MET A 79 10.22 -16.92 25.28
N LEU A 80 10.62 -17.97 24.54
CA LEU A 80 10.04 -19.30 24.71
C LEU A 80 10.35 -19.84 26.12
N ASP A 81 11.59 -19.70 26.58
CA ASP A 81 11.99 -20.10 27.92
C ASP A 81 11.25 -19.26 28.97
N ARG A 82 11.10 -17.94 28.79
CA ARG A 82 10.31 -17.10 29.70
C ARG A 82 8.83 -17.44 29.71
N LEU A 83 8.22 -17.77 28.57
CA LEU A 83 6.80 -18.17 28.49
C LEU A 83 6.57 -19.55 29.09
N LEU A 84 7.49 -20.49 28.89
CA LEU A 84 7.45 -21.80 29.54
C LEU A 84 7.67 -21.68 31.06
N ASP A 85 8.62 -20.85 31.49
CA ASP A 85 8.89 -20.60 32.91
C ASP A 85 7.70 -19.89 33.57
N GLU A 86 7.08 -18.90 32.92
CA GLU A 86 5.88 -18.21 33.38
C GLU A 86 4.67 -19.17 33.49
N VAL A 87 4.51 -20.13 32.58
CA VAL A 87 3.44 -21.14 32.68
C VAL A 87 3.68 -22.10 33.85
N THR A 88 4.94 -22.43 34.17
CA THR A 88 5.25 -23.26 35.35
C THR A 88 5.10 -22.50 36.66
N VAL A 89 5.46 -21.22 36.70
CA VAL A 89 5.28 -20.31 37.85
C VAL A 89 3.80 -20.05 38.10
N SER A 90 3.01 -19.82 37.04
CA SER A 90 1.56 -19.59 37.11
C SER A 90 0.80 -20.84 37.59
N ARG A 91 1.20 -22.06 37.15
CA ARG A 91 0.63 -23.32 37.66
C ARG A 91 0.98 -23.56 39.14
N ARG A 92 2.20 -23.23 39.56
CA ARG A 92 2.66 -23.43 40.95
C ARG A 92 2.05 -22.40 41.92
N GLY A 93 1.79 -21.18 41.45
CA GLY A 93 1.08 -20.14 42.18
C GLY A 93 -0.40 -20.44 42.38
N LYS A 94 -1.10 -20.92 41.34
CA LYS A 94 -2.55 -21.19 41.39
C LYS A 94 -2.92 -22.38 42.30
N ASN A 95 -2.05 -23.39 42.40
CA ASN A 95 -2.25 -24.52 43.33
C ASN A 95 -1.93 -24.17 44.80
N ARG A 96 -0.92 -23.33 45.06
CA ARG A 96 -0.66 -22.81 46.42
C ARG A 96 -1.75 -21.86 46.91
N ARG A 97 -2.31 -21.03 46.02
CA ARG A 97 -3.41 -20.10 46.34
C ARG A 97 -4.72 -20.83 46.65
N ARG A 98 -4.99 -21.98 46.00
CA ARG A 98 -6.11 -22.86 46.35
C ARG A 98 -5.94 -23.55 47.70
N LEU A 99 -4.71 -23.89 48.11
CA LEU A 99 -4.43 -24.49 49.42
C LEU A 99 -4.49 -23.44 50.56
N PHE A 100 -4.17 -22.18 50.29
CA PHE A 100 -4.24 -21.08 51.26
C PHE A 100 -5.65 -20.52 51.49
N LEU A 101 -6.61 -20.76 50.58
CA LEU A 101 -7.98 -20.25 50.70
C LEU A 101 -8.92 -21.13 51.56
N VAL A 102 -8.43 -22.23 52.15
CA VAL A 102 -9.19 -23.02 53.15
C VAL A 102 -8.79 -22.65 54.59
N ALA A 103 -7.78 -21.80 54.80
CA ALA A 103 -7.29 -21.46 56.13
C ALA A 103 -6.95 -19.97 56.27
N ALA A 104 -7.97 -19.12 56.37
CA ALA A 104 -7.99 -17.94 57.25
C ALA A 104 -9.22 -17.08 56.95
N ALA A 105 -10.37 -17.53 57.45
CA ALA A 105 -11.35 -16.59 57.98
C ALA A 105 -10.69 -15.92 59.20
N GLY A 106 -10.41 -14.61 59.12
CA GLY A 106 -9.90 -13.87 60.27
C GLY A 106 -9.13 -12.60 59.89
N LEU A 107 -9.83 -11.47 60.03
CA LEU A 107 -9.32 -10.11 60.25
C LEU A 107 -9.09 -9.21 59.01
N MET A 108 -10.16 -8.45 58.73
CA MET A 108 -10.25 -7.08 58.18
C MET A 108 -9.20 -6.14 58.87
N ILE A 109 -8.65 -5.01 58.37
CA ILE A 109 -9.14 -3.81 57.65
C ILE A 109 -7.88 -3.10 57.06
N VAL A 110 -7.86 -2.52 55.85
CA VAL A 110 -7.89 -1.07 55.46
C VAL A 110 -7.40 -1.04 54.01
N GLY A 111 -7.93 -0.36 53.00
CA GLY A 111 -9.04 0.58 52.81
C GLY A 111 -8.96 1.02 51.33
N GLY A 112 -10.10 1.16 50.65
CA GLY A 112 -10.15 1.64 49.27
C GLY A 112 -11.58 2.03 48.90
N PRO A 113 -11.86 3.30 48.55
CA PRO A 113 -13.17 3.70 48.08
C PRO A 113 -13.29 3.51 46.56
N LEU A 114 -14.39 2.88 46.16
CA LEU A 114 -14.93 2.91 44.82
C LEU A 114 -16.05 3.97 44.74
N ALA A 115 -16.21 4.50 43.53
CA ALA A 115 -17.38 5.18 42.95
C ALA A 115 -17.57 6.69 43.19
N GLY A 116 -17.49 7.42 42.07
CA GLY A 116 -18.07 8.74 41.86
C GLY A 116 -18.32 8.93 40.37
N ALA A 117 -19.57 8.79 39.96
CA ALA A 117 -20.05 9.05 38.61
C ALA A 117 -20.37 10.54 38.40
N ALA A 118 -20.00 11.02 37.20
CA ALA A 118 -20.68 12.00 36.34
C ALA A 118 -20.90 13.48 36.75
N VAL A 119 -20.81 14.31 35.69
CA VAL A 119 -21.23 15.71 35.42
C VAL A 119 -20.32 16.82 35.99
N THR A 120 -19.80 17.78 35.20
CA THR A 120 -20.59 18.78 34.46
C THR A 120 -20.01 19.20 33.09
N SER A 121 -20.95 19.57 32.22
CA SER A 121 -20.87 20.31 30.96
C SER A 121 -20.04 21.60 30.96
N GLY A 122 -19.36 21.86 29.83
CA GLY A 122 -19.07 23.18 29.31
C GLY A 122 -19.43 23.20 27.82
N SER A 123 -20.42 24.01 27.46
CA SER A 123 -21.04 24.09 26.14
C SER A 123 -20.20 24.81 25.09
N ASP A 124 -20.30 24.29 23.86
CA ASP A 124 -20.35 24.93 22.54
C ASP A 124 -19.55 26.22 22.28
N ASP A 125 -18.61 26.13 21.33
CA ASP A 125 -18.58 27.07 20.21
C ASP A 125 -18.20 26.34 18.92
N GLY A 126 -19.08 26.51 17.94
CA GLY A 126 -19.06 25.80 16.67
C GLY A 126 -17.86 26.15 15.79
N GLY A 127 -17.23 25.09 15.30
CA GLY A 127 -16.28 25.15 14.19
C GLY A 127 -16.39 23.85 13.43
N GLY A 128 -17.51 23.66 12.73
CA GLY A 128 -17.71 22.58 11.77
C GLY A 128 -16.74 22.71 10.60
N GLY A 129 -15.47 22.43 10.84
CA GLY A 129 -14.52 22.08 9.80
C GLY A 129 -14.89 20.70 9.32
N ALA A 130 -15.80 20.65 8.34
CA ALA A 130 -15.90 19.47 7.50
C ALA A 130 -14.48 19.17 7.02
N ASN A 131 -13.89 18.07 7.49
CA ASN A 131 -12.76 17.49 6.79
C ASN A 131 -13.26 17.30 5.35
N PRO A 132 -12.74 18.03 4.35
CA PRO A 132 -13.13 17.75 2.98
C PRO A 132 -12.78 16.28 2.75
N PRO A 133 -13.63 15.50 2.07
CA PRO A 133 -13.22 14.18 1.64
C PRO A 133 -11.90 14.39 0.89
N ILE A 134 -10.81 13.78 1.36
CA ILE A 134 -9.61 13.67 0.55
C ILE A 134 -10.07 12.80 -0.61
N ALA A 135 -10.48 13.43 -1.72
CA ALA A 135 -10.60 12.75 -2.98
C ALA A 135 -9.23 12.09 -3.18
N ALA A 136 -9.19 10.76 -3.16
CA ALA A 136 -7.95 10.03 -3.41
C ALA A 136 -7.44 10.50 -4.77
N ALA A 137 -6.44 11.38 -4.76
CA ALA A 137 -5.92 11.97 -5.98
C ALA A 137 -5.37 10.84 -6.83
N ASN A 138 -5.77 10.76 -8.10
CA ASN A 138 -5.20 9.78 -9.01
C ASN A 138 -3.69 10.07 -9.14
N PRO A 139 -2.79 9.20 -8.65
CA PRO A 139 -1.36 9.49 -8.62
C PRO A 139 -0.78 9.67 -10.03
N ALA A 140 -1.33 9.00 -11.04
CA ALA A 140 -0.93 9.19 -12.43
C ALA A 140 -1.34 10.57 -12.96
N GLN A 141 -2.49 11.09 -12.53
CA GLN A 141 -2.91 12.45 -12.86
C GLN A 141 -2.01 13.49 -12.18
N VAL A 142 -1.66 13.30 -10.92
CA VAL A 142 -0.74 14.19 -10.20
C VAL A 142 0.64 14.21 -10.88
N ALA A 143 1.18 13.03 -11.22
CA ALA A 143 2.43 12.92 -11.96
C ALA A 143 2.35 13.60 -13.34
N TYR A 144 1.23 13.42 -14.04
CA TYR A 144 0.97 14.08 -15.31
C TYR A 144 0.99 15.61 -15.16
N ASP A 145 0.34 16.15 -14.14
CA ASP A 145 0.20 17.59 -13.97
C ASP A 145 1.51 18.32 -13.68
N GLN A 146 2.48 17.63 -13.05
CA GLN A 146 3.76 18.19 -12.60
C GLN A 146 4.89 18.14 -13.63
N GLY A 147 4.87 17.20 -14.58
CA GLY A 147 5.95 17.02 -15.56
C GLY A 147 5.86 17.92 -16.79
N LYS A 148 6.86 17.80 -17.67
CA LYS A 148 6.94 18.49 -18.96
C LYS A 148 6.08 17.77 -19.99
N LYS A 149 5.10 18.48 -20.56
CA LYS A 149 4.02 17.87 -21.36
C LYS A 149 4.27 17.95 -22.86
N TYR A 150 3.94 16.87 -23.54
CA TYR A 150 3.92 16.73 -24.99
C TYR A 150 2.62 16.08 -25.41
N SER A 151 1.96 16.60 -26.44
CA SER A 151 0.63 16.13 -26.84
C SER A 151 0.47 16.07 -28.34
N SER A 152 -0.32 15.12 -28.81
CA SER A 152 -0.75 15.01 -30.19
C SER A 152 -2.17 14.46 -30.27
N VAL A 153 -2.84 14.72 -31.39
CA VAL A 153 -4.07 14.04 -31.77
C VAL A 153 -3.80 13.30 -33.06
N ASP A 154 -3.98 11.99 -33.05
CA ASP A 154 -3.75 11.16 -34.22
C ASP A 154 -4.75 11.53 -35.34
N PRO A 155 -4.30 11.81 -36.57
CA PRO A 155 -5.18 12.26 -37.63
C PRO A 155 -6.12 11.16 -38.15
N GLU A 156 -5.79 9.87 -38.01
CA GLU A 156 -6.59 8.77 -38.51
C GLU A 156 -7.52 8.22 -37.43
N THR A 157 -6.96 7.86 -36.27
CA THR A 157 -7.71 7.25 -35.16
C THR A 157 -8.45 8.28 -34.32
N LYS A 158 -8.03 9.56 -34.40
CA LYS A 158 -8.52 10.68 -33.58
C LYS A 158 -8.22 10.52 -32.08
N VAL A 159 -7.35 9.59 -31.69
CA VAL A 159 -6.91 9.42 -30.30
C VAL A 159 -6.14 10.67 -29.86
N ASP A 160 -6.52 11.22 -28.71
CA ASP A 160 -5.88 12.37 -28.07
C ASP A 160 -4.89 11.82 -27.04
N ALA A 161 -3.60 11.89 -27.34
CA ALA A 161 -2.53 11.33 -26.53
C ALA A 161 -1.61 12.43 -26.03
N SER A 162 -1.32 12.40 -24.73
CA SER A 162 -0.40 13.32 -24.11
C SER A 162 0.45 12.63 -23.07
N VAL A 163 1.74 12.91 -23.06
CA VAL A 163 2.70 12.40 -22.09
C VAL A 163 3.27 13.55 -21.27
N SER A 164 3.64 13.25 -20.04
CA SER A 164 4.30 14.17 -19.12
C SER A 164 5.57 13.50 -18.59
N LEU A 165 6.70 14.18 -18.73
CA LEU A 165 8.03 13.63 -18.48
C LEU A 165 8.64 14.27 -17.25
N ALA A 166 9.32 13.45 -16.45
CA ALA A 166 10.16 13.90 -15.36
C ALA A 166 11.45 13.08 -15.33
N GLN A 167 12.59 13.72 -15.61
CA GLN A 167 13.91 13.11 -15.48
C GLN A 167 14.16 12.63 -14.04
N LYS A 168 14.70 11.41 -13.92
CA LYS A 168 15.14 10.76 -12.69
C LYS A 168 16.58 10.29 -12.84
N GLY A 169 17.19 9.88 -11.72
CA GLY A 169 18.54 9.30 -11.74
C GLY A 169 18.63 7.93 -12.42
N TRP A 170 17.49 7.25 -12.58
CA TRP A 170 17.39 5.93 -13.20
C TRP A 170 16.87 5.95 -14.64
N GLY A 171 16.53 7.13 -15.18
CA GLY A 171 15.87 7.28 -16.49
C GLY A 171 14.76 8.33 -16.45
N THR A 172 13.64 8.07 -17.12
CA THR A 172 12.52 9.01 -17.26
C THR A 172 11.25 8.45 -16.66
N ALA A 173 10.66 9.15 -15.70
CA ALA A 173 9.30 8.89 -15.23
C ALA A 173 8.30 9.52 -16.21
N ILE A 174 7.30 8.73 -16.62
CA ILE A 174 6.37 9.10 -17.69
C ILE A 174 4.94 8.91 -17.19
N ALA A 175 4.12 9.94 -17.31
CA ALA A 175 2.68 9.86 -17.09
C ALA A 175 1.93 10.11 -18.40
N LEU A 176 0.98 9.25 -18.72
CA LEU A 176 0.12 9.29 -19.89
C LEU A 176 -1.24 9.87 -19.52
N LYS A 177 -1.77 10.72 -20.39
CA LYS A 177 -3.18 11.09 -20.48
C LYS A 177 -3.70 10.70 -21.85
N LEU A 178 -4.80 9.96 -21.89
CA LEU A 178 -5.37 9.45 -23.13
C LEU A 178 -6.87 9.70 -23.22
N GLY A 179 -7.31 10.28 -24.32
CA GLY A 179 -8.71 10.57 -24.63
C GLY A 179 -9.11 10.07 -26.00
N ASN A 180 -10.42 10.03 -26.23
CA ASN A 180 -11.04 9.56 -27.47
C ASN A 180 -10.58 8.15 -27.92
N LEU A 181 -10.32 7.25 -26.97
CA LEU A 181 -9.90 5.88 -27.26
C LEU A 181 -11.06 4.90 -27.05
N LYS A 182 -11.46 4.21 -28.12
CA LYS A 182 -12.54 3.22 -28.11
C LYS A 182 -12.01 1.82 -27.78
N GLY A 183 -12.74 1.08 -26.93
CA GLY A 183 -12.48 -0.32 -26.62
C GLY A 183 -13.51 -1.27 -27.25
N PRO A 184 -13.43 -2.58 -26.92
CA PRO A 184 -12.44 -3.20 -26.05
C PRO A 184 -11.11 -3.48 -26.77
N LYS A 185 -9.98 -3.35 -26.06
CA LYS A 185 -8.63 -3.72 -26.53
C LYS A 185 -7.63 -3.69 -25.39
N SER A 186 -6.45 -4.27 -25.59
CA SER A 186 -5.29 -4.09 -24.71
C SER A 186 -4.25 -3.25 -25.42
N CYS A 187 -3.70 -2.26 -24.72
CA CYS A 187 -2.76 -1.30 -25.28
C CYS A 187 -1.52 -1.15 -24.40
N ASP A 188 -0.46 -0.66 -25.00
CA ASP A 188 0.75 -0.23 -24.32
C ASP A 188 1.19 1.17 -24.78
N LEU A 189 2.06 1.76 -23.96
CA LEU A 189 2.79 2.97 -24.28
C LEU A 189 4.25 2.55 -24.44
N ILE A 190 4.81 2.82 -25.61
CA ILE A 190 6.19 2.49 -25.96
C ILE A 190 6.98 3.80 -26.06
N ALA A 191 8.11 3.89 -25.35
CA ALA A 191 9.13 4.90 -25.55
C ALA A 191 10.06 4.44 -26.67
N ILE A 192 10.35 5.31 -27.64
CA ILE A 192 11.23 5.00 -28.76
C ILE A 192 12.42 5.94 -28.72
N GLY A 193 13.61 5.37 -28.60
CA GLY A 193 14.87 6.09 -28.58
C GLY A 193 15.24 6.69 -29.94
N LYS A 194 16.13 7.68 -29.93
CA LYS A 194 16.68 8.31 -31.15
C LYS A 194 17.52 7.37 -32.02
N ASP A 195 18.01 6.29 -31.43
CA ASP A 195 18.69 5.15 -32.07
C ASP A 195 17.73 4.02 -32.48
N GLY A 196 16.43 4.14 -32.17
CA GLY A 196 15.39 3.20 -32.54
C GLY A 196 15.12 2.06 -31.55
N HIS A 197 15.80 1.97 -30.40
CA HIS A 197 15.41 0.99 -29.39
C HIS A 197 14.04 1.34 -28.78
N GLU A 198 13.30 0.33 -28.36
CA GLU A 198 11.95 0.47 -27.82
C GLU A 198 11.90 -0.03 -26.37
N GLU A 199 11.23 0.71 -25.50
CA GLU A 199 10.96 0.31 -24.13
C GLU A 199 9.47 0.47 -23.80
N THR A 200 8.86 -0.60 -23.28
CA THR A 200 7.47 -0.55 -22.81
C THR A 200 7.39 0.22 -21.50
N VAL A 201 6.68 1.34 -21.51
CA VAL A 201 6.50 2.20 -20.34
C VAL A 201 5.43 1.64 -19.41
N THR A 202 4.29 1.23 -19.97
CA THR A 202 3.15 0.65 -19.25
C THR A 202 2.20 -0.04 -20.21
N THR A 203 1.41 -0.99 -19.70
CA THR A 203 0.36 -1.72 -20.42
C THR A 203 -0.97 -1.60 -19.67
N TRP A 204 -2.09 -1.54 -20.39
CA TRP A 204 -3.42 -1.44 -19.79
C TRP A 204 -4.50 -2.06 -20.69
N ALA A 205 -5.69 -2.28 -20.11
CA ALA A 205 -6.89 -2.65 -20.84
C ALA A 205 -7.76 -1.42 -21.10
N VAL A 206 -8.40 -1.38 -22.26
CA VAL A 206 -9.43 -0.40 -22.63
C VAL A 206 -10.78 -1.10 -22.51
N PRO A 207 -11.64 -0.70 -21.56
CA PRO A 207 -12.99 -1.25 -21.45
C PRO A 207 -13.83 -0.96 -22.69
N SER A 208 -14.91 -1.70 -22.91
CA SER A 208 -15.82 -1.48 -24.05
C SER A 208 -16.38 -0.05 -24.11
N ALA A 209 -16.51 0.62 -22.97
CA ALA A 209 -16.96 2.01 -22.91
C ALA A 209 -15.91 3.02 -23.45
N GLY A 210 -14.63 2.66 -23.45
CA GLY A 210 -13.52 3.53 -23.87
C GLY A 210 -13.11 4.57 -22.84
N TYR A 211 -12.21 5.47 -23.25
CA TYR A 211 -11.69 6.58 -22.44
C TYR A 211 -11.82 7.92 -23.17
N GLY A 212 -12.26 8.96 -22.46
CA GLY A 212 -12.38 10.33 -22.97
C GLY A 212 -13.28 10.50 -24.20
N ILE A 213 -14.39 9.74 -24.30
CA ILE A 213 -15.34 9.80 -25.41
C ILE A 213 -16.26 11.01 -25.24
N LYS A 214 -16.08 12.06 -26.06
CA LYS A 214 -16.85 13.31 -25.97
C LYS A 214 -18.31 13.15 -26.42
N ASP A 215 -18.55 12.38 -27.47
CA ASP A 215 -19.88 12.15 -28.07
C ASP A 215 -20.48 10.78 -27.67
N GLY A 216 -20.13 10.27 -26.49
CA GLY A 216 -20.58 8.96 -26.01
C GLY A 216 -22.06 8.94 -25.62
N ASP A 217 -22.51 7.79 -25.12
CA ASP A 217 -23.85 7.56 -24.53
C ASP A 217 -24.20 8.44 -23.30
N GLY A 218 -23.33 9.40 -22.96
CA GLY A 218 -23.48 10.30 -21.82
C GLY A 218 -23.07 9.67 -20.48
N SER A 219 -22.67 8.40 -20.47
CA SER A 219 -22.21 7.68 -19.29
C SER A 219 -21.00 8.38 -18.65
N ARG A 220 -20.93 8.41 -17.32
CA ARG A 220 -19.75 8.96 -16.63
C ARG A 220 -18.49 8.12 -16.88
N TRP A 221 -18.66 6.84 -17.20
CA TRP A 221 -17.58 5.85 -17.24
C TRP A 221 -16.67 5.98 -18.47
N ASN A 222 -17.08 6.68 -19.52
CA ASN A 222 -16.28 6.90 -20.74
C ASN A 222 -15.89 8.37 -20.96
N LYS A 223 -16.41 9.31 -20.18
CA LYS A 223 -16.12 10.75 -20.34
C LYS A 223 -14.73 11.12 -19.83
N GLU A 224 -14.24 10.42 -18.82
CA GLU A 224 -12.94 10.70 -18.23
C GLU A 224 -11.82 10.12 -19.11
N PRO A 225 -10.72 10.87 -19.33
CA PRO A 225 -9.55 10.33 -19.97
C PRO A 225 -8.88 9.30 -19.06
N LEU A 226 -8.14 8.37 -19.65
CA LEU A 226 -7.25 7.51 -18.89
C LEU A 226 -6.03 8.32 -18.43
N TYR A 227 -5.68 8.18 -17.16
CA TYR A 227 -4.34 8.50 -16.66
C TYR A 227 -3.62 7.22 -16.28
N ALA A 228 -2.41 7.03 -16.80
CA ALA A 228 -1.53 5.92 -16.47
C ALA A 228 -0.11 6.45 -16.25
N GLN A 229 0.74 5.69 -15.58
CA GLN A 229 2.13 6.10 -15.32
C GLN A 229 3.06 4.89 -15.40
N GLY A 230 4.31 5.15 -15.77
CA GLY A 230 5.37 4.15 -15.88
C GLY A 230 6.74 4.82 -16.02
N GLY A 231 7.72 4.09 -16.53
CA GLY A 231 9.06 4.63 -16.73
C GLY A 231 9.79 3.98 -17.89
N ALA A 232 10.83 4.66 -18.37
CA ALA A 232 11.81 4.16 -19.31
C ALA A 232 13.20 4.37 -18.69
N ALA A 233 14.14 3.45 -18.92
CA ALA A 233 15.54 3.61 -18.53
C ALA A 233 16.24 4.72 -19.34
N MET A 234 15.70 5.04 -20.52
CA MET A 234 16.13 6.17 -21.35
C MET A 234 16.09 7.50 -20.59
N ASN A 235 17.09 8.36 -20.80
CA ASN A 235 16.98 9.76 -20.40
C ASN A 235 16.01 10.51 -21.31
N GLU A 236 15.43 11.60 -20.82
CA GLU A 236 14.48 12.41 -21.59
C GLU A 236 15.09 12.89 -22.92
N SER A 237 16.39 13.21 -22.91
CA SER A 237 17.14 13.65 -24.09
C SER A 237 17.32 12.58 -25.16
N ASP A 238 17.17 11.30 -24.80
CA ASP A 238 17.47 10.16 -25.68
C ASP A 238 16.20 9.61 -26.34
N ILE A 239 15.03 9.98 -25.82
CA ILE A 239 13.72 9.61 -26.38
C ILE A 239 13.41 10.49 -27.59
N ALA A 240 13.00 9.86 -28.69
CA ALA A 240 12.57 10.55 -29.91
C ALA A 240 11.06 10.80 -29.92
N ARG A 241 10.28 9.79 -29.53
CA ARG A 241 8.81 9.83 -29.52
C ARG A 241 8.24 8.74 -28.64
N PHE A 242 6.94 8.84 -28.38
CA PHE A 242 6.14 7.79 -27.78
C PHE A 242 5.09 7.29 -28.77
N GLU A 243 4.78 6.01 -28.69
CA GLU A 243 3.69 5.41 -29.45
C GLU A 243 2.72 4.71 -28.50
N VAL A 244 1.43 4.98 -28.69
CA VAL A 244 0.37 4.16 -28.11
C VAL A 244 0.04 3.08 -29.12
N ARG A 245 0.24 1.81 -28.75
CA ARG A 245 -0.06 0.68 -29.62
C ARG A 245 -1.04 -0.25 -28.94
N THR A 246 -1.72 -1.05 -29.75
CA THR A 246 -2.37 -2.26 -29.25
C THR A 246 -1.33 -3.36 -29.08
N LEU A 247 -1.60 -4.35 -28.22
CA LEU A 247 -0.66 -5.46 -28.01
C LEU A 247 -0.47 -6.37 -29.25
N ASP A 248 -1.37 -6.28 -30.24
CA ASP A 248 -1.22 -6.91 -31.56
C ASP A 248 -0.48 -6.03 -32.58
N GLY A 249 0.06 -4.87 -32.16
CA GLY A 249 0.98 -4.05 -32.93
C GLY A 249 0.36 -2.92 -33.75
N GLN A 250 -0.96 -2.67 -33.64
CA GLN A 250 -1.58 -1.53 -34.31
C GLN A 250 -1.22 -0.23 -33.57
N ARG A 251 -0.55 0.69 -34.25
CA ARG A 251 -0.31 2.03 -33.73
C ARG A 251 -1.60 2.85 -33.72
N LEU A 252 -1.89 3.45 -32.58
CA LEU A 252 -3.09 4.25 -32.34
C LEU A 252 -2.82 5.74 -32.26
N ALA A 253 -1.67 6.13 -31.71
CA ALA A 253 -1.23 7.52 -31.64
C ALA A 253 0.30 7.59 -31.52
N GLU A 254 0.86 8.72 -31.90
CA GLU A 254 2.29 9.03 -31.80
C GLU A 254 2.46 10.43 -31.19
N VAL A 255 3.31 10.56 -30.17
CA VAL A 255 3.65 11.82 -29.52
C VAL A 255 5.14 12.11 -29.68
N ASN A 256 5.48 13.17 -30.43
CA ASN A 256 6.87 13.60 -30.63
C ASN A 256 7.35 14.55 -29.51
N ILE A 257 8.65 14.51 -29.20
CA ILE A 257 9.31 15.21 -28.07
C ILE A 257 10.30 16.26 -28.57
#